data_AF-A0A1C4CZ59-F1
#
_entry.id   AF-A0A1C4CZ59-F1
#
_cell.length_a   1.000
_cell.length_b   1.000
_cell.length_c   1.000
_cell.angle_alpha   90.00
_cell.angle_beta   90.00
_cell.angle_gamma   90.00
#
_symmetry.space_group_name_H-M   'P 1'
#
loop_
_entity.id
_entity.type
_entity.pdbx_description
1 polymer ?
#
loop_
_entity_poly.entity_id
_entity_poly.type
_entity_poly.pdbx_seq_one_letter_code
_entity_poly.pdbx_strand_id
1 'polypeptide(L)'
;MKLLSYKSIIFTTTIILLTGCGNNYASSLRKKAKIEINDTVTKYCEANHYSFCEIYARCYNNVFSYLYLATTDKLKFISEITNDPQYSPNKTMDIVYSKLKDSESKLKNSKEKSEEDLISRYYYNSILYPHNKCSSIIGAKQYDISRHNNIIQKSLDSMRSWMMVEKNYNNL
;
A
#
# COMPACT_ATOMS: atom_id res chain seq x y z
N MET A 1 48.29 11.86 -25.23
CA MET A 1 47.52 11.06 -24.25
C MET A 1 46.64 12.00 -23.41
N LYS A 2 45.52 12.50 -23.95
CA LYS A 2 44.57 13.42 -23.25
C LYS A 2 43.10 13.20 -23.66
N LEU A 3 42.78 12.11 -24.36
CA LEU A 3 41.44 11.84 -24.91
C LEU A 3 40.61 10.84 -24.08
N LEU A 4 41.22 10.18 -23.09
CA LEU A 4 40.56 9.16 -22.26
C LEU A 4 39.86 9.73 -21.01
N SER A 5 40.21 10.95 -20.58
CA SER A 5 39.64 11.57 -19.37
C SER A 5 38.25 12.21 -19.60
N TYR A 6 37.93 12.63 -20.83
CA TYR A 6 36.66 13.32 -21.11
C TYR A 6 35.46 12.36 -21.25
N LYS A 7 35.69 11.15 -21.79
CA LYS A 7 34.65 10.11 -21.91
C LYS A 7 34.22 9.56 -20.55
N SER A 8 35.14 9.49 -19.58
CA SER A 8 34.85 8.98 -18.24
C SER A 8 34.00 9.95 -17.42
N ILE A 9 34.22 11.27 -17.57
CA ILE A 9 33.46 12.31 -16.86
C ILE A 9 32.01 12.37 -17.35
N ILE A 10 31.78 12.25 -18.66
CA ILE A 10 30.42 12.27 -19.25
C ILE A 10 29.59 11.07 -18.78
N PHE A 11 30.21 9.89 -18.65
CA PHE A 11 29.52 8.70 -18.15
C PHE A 11 29.13 8.83 -16.68
N THR A 12 30.01 9.39 -15.84
CA THR A 12 29.69 9.60 -14.42
C THR A 12 28.61 10.66 -14.20
N THR A 13 28.59 11.75 -14.95
CA THR A 13 27.58 12.82 -14.77
C THR A 13 26.20 12.42 -15.28
N THR A 14 26.11 11.67 -16.38
CA THR A 14 24.83 11.13 -16.87
C THR A 14 24.24 10.08 -15.91
N ILE A 15 25.06 9.23 -15.29
CA ILE A 15 24.59 8.27 -14.29
C ILE A 15 24.14 8.97 -12.99
N ILE A 16 24.84 10.00 -12.53
CA ILE A 16 24.45 10.79 -11.35
C ILE A 16 23.15 11.58 -11.60
N LEU A 17 22.96 12.15 -12.80
CA LEU A 17 21.73 12.84 -13.17
C LEU A 17 20.53 11.89 -13.30
N LEU A 18 20.73 10.68 -13.82
CA LEU A 18 19.67 9.67 -13.93
C LEU A 18 19.28 9.08 -12.58
N THR A 19 20.24 8.90 -11.65
CA THR A 19 19.98 8.40 -10.29
C THR A 19 19.37 9.46 -9.37
N GLY A 20 19.73 10.74 -9.54
CA GLY A 20 19.13 11.87 -8.81
C GLY A 20 17.65 12.10 -9.14
N CYS A 21 17.24 11.88 -10.40
CA CYS A 21 15.83 11.98 -10.81
C CYS A 21 14.99 10.79 -10.32
N GLY A 22 15.54 9.57 -10.33
CA GLY A 22 14.82 8.37 -9.87
C GLY A 22 14.47 8.41 -8.38
N ASN A 23 15.37 8.89 -7.53
CA ASN A 23 15.15 8.98 -6.08
C ASN A 23 14.12 10.08 -5.71
N ASN A 24 14.12 11.19 -6.44
CA ASN A 24 13.12 12.25 -6.26
C ASN A 24 11.72 11.83 -6.74
N TYR A 25 11.63 11.00 -7.78
CA TYR A 25 10.37 10.44 -8.26
C TYR A 25 9.80 9.39 -7.30
N ALA A 26 10.63 8.46 -6.82
CA ALA A 26 10.19 7.44 -5.86
C ALA A 26 9.76 8.06 -4.51
N SER A 27 10.50 9.07 -4.03
CA SER A 27 10.16 9.77 -2.79
C SER A 27 8.90 10.63 -2.91
N SER A 28 8.67 11.28 -4.04
CA SER A 28 7.45 12.05 -4.29
C SER A 28 6.21 11.15 -4.41
N LEU A 29 6.32 10.01 -5.08
CA LEU A 29 5.25 8.99 -5.13
C LEU A 29 4.89 8.47 -3.74
N ARG A 30 5.89 8.14 -2.90
CA ARG A 30 5.65 7.66 -1.53
C ARG A 30 4.93 8.70 -0.68
N LYS A 31 5.31 9.98 -0.82
CA LYS A 31 4.62 11.11 -0.16
C LYS A 31 3.17 11.24 -0.65
N LYS A 32 2.94 11.19 -1.96
CA LYS A 32 1.60 11.25 -2.55
C LYS A 32 0.70 10.13 -2.02
N ALA A 33 1.19 8.88 -2.03
CA ALA A 33 0.43 7.75 -1.50
C ALA A 33 0.06 7.93 -0.02
N LYS A 34 1.01 8.38 0.81
CA LYS A 34 0.73 8.66 2.22
C LYS A 34 -0.36 9.71 2.40
N ILE A 35 -0.35 10.78 1.60
CA ILE A 35 -1.36 11.84 1.66
C ILE A 35 -2.74 11.30 1.27
N GLU A 36 -2.85 10.59 0.14
CA GLU A 36 -4.13 10.06 -0.35
C GLU A 36 -4.73 8.99 0.59
N ILE A 37 -3.89 8.15 1.19
CA ILE A 37 -4.33 7.20 2.21
C ILE A 37 -4.84 7.94 3.43
N ASN A 38 -4.06 8.90 3.92
CA ASN A 38 -4.43 9.65 5.11
C ASN A 38 -5.77 10.38 4.91
N ASP A 39 -5.96 11.02 3.75
CA ASP A 39 -7.21 11.68 3.37
C ASP A 39 -8.39 10.70 3.32
N THR A 40 -8.24 9.57 2.62
CA THR A 40 -9.29 8.55 2.49
C THR A 40 -9.69 7.96 3.85
N VAL A 41 -8.70 7.63 4.68
CA VAL A 41 -8.90 7.01 6.00
C VAL A 41 -9.53 8.01 6.99
N THR A 42 -9.13 9.27 6.92
CA THR A 42 -9.71 10.34 7.73
C THR A 42 -11.16 10.59 7.33
N LYS A 43 -11.45 10.71 6.03
CA LYS A 43 -12.82 10.83 5.50
C LYS A 43 -13.72 9.68 5.93
N TYR A 44 -13.24 8.44 5.87
CA TYR A 44 -13.98 7.28 6.37
C TYR A 44 -14.33 7.42 7.85
N CYS A 45 -13.36 7.86 8.67
CA CYS A 45 -13.54 8.00 10.10
C CYS A 45 -14.55 9.10 10.44
N GLU A 46 -14.38 10.28 9.85
CA GLU A 46 -15.24 11.45 10.06
C GLU A 46 -16.66 11.22 9.56
N ALA A 47 -16.82 10.58 8.39
CA ALA A 47 -18.14 10.30 7.82
C ALA A 47 -18.93 9.25 8.62
N ASN A 48 -18.27 8.47 9.48
CA ASN A 48 -18.90 7.57 10.43
C ASN A 48 -19.04 8.18 11.84
N HIS A 49 -18.69 9.46 12.01
CA HIS A 49 -18.74 10.19 13.29
C HIS A 49 -17.92 9.53 14.41
N TYR A 50 -16.83 8.84 14.06
CA TYR A 50 -15.93 8.29 15.05
C TYR A 50 -15.04 9.38 15.68
N SER A 51 -14.58 9.12 16.90
CA SER A 51 -13.56 9.93 17.57
C SER A 51 -12.14 9.49 17.16
N PHE A 52 -11.13 10.32 17.45
CA PHE A 52 -9.70 9.98 17.28
C PHE A 52 -9.24 9.70 15.84
N CYS A 53 -9.86 10.34 14.84
CA CYS A 53 -9.56 10.09 13.43
C CYS A 53 -8.10 10.31 13.03
N GLU A 54 -7.42 11.33 13.57
CA GLU A 54 -6.00 11.56 13.31
C GLU A 54 -5.11 10.42 13.84
N ILE A 55 -5.42 9.89 15.03
CA ILE A 55 -4.67 8.80 15.65
C ILE A 55 -4.89 7.51 14.86
N TYR A 56 -6.13 7.27 14.45
CA TYR A 56 -6.48 6.16 13.58
C TYR A 56 -5.77 6.22 12.23
N ALA A 57 -5.79 7.38 11.55
CA ALA A 57 -5.12 7.55 10.26
C ALA A 57 -3.60 7.39 10.37
N ARG A 58 -2.99 7.84 11.48
CA ARG A 58 -1.57 7.61 11.79
C ARG A 58 -1.27 6.12 12.01
N CYS A 59 -2.08 5.44 12.81
CA CYS A 59 -1.96 3.99 13.03
C CYS A 59 -2.04 3.24 11.71
N TYR A 60 -3.06 3.56 10.91
CA TYR A 60 -3.31 2.92 9.63
C TYR A 60 -2.11 3.06 8.70
N ASN A 61 -1.60 4.29 8.51
CA ASN A 61 -0.42 4.55 7.69
C ASN A 61 0.82 3.80 8.19
N ASN A 62 1.00 3.68 9.51
CA ASN A 62 2.10 2.92 10.10
C ASN A 62 1.97 1.42 9.82
N VAL A 63 0.80 0.82 10.02
CA VAL A 63 0.60 -0.61 9.71
C VAL A 63 0.79 -0.87 8.22
N PHE A 64 0.25 0.03 7.40
CA PHE A 64 0.32 -0.06 5.95
C PHE A 64 1.73 0.12 5.36
N SER A 65 2.62 0.85 6.06
CA SER A 65 4.01 1.01 5.62
C SER A 65 4.82 -0.28 5.77
N TYR A 66 4.42 -1.18 6.67
CA TYR A 66 5.04 -2.50 6.87
C TYR A 66 4.58 -3.58 5.90
N LEU A 67 3.67 -3.25 4.97
CA LEU A 67 3.15 -4.20 4.00
C LEU A 67 3.86 -3.99 2.67
N TYR A 68 4.46 -5.08 2.17
CA TYR A 68 5.20 -5.08 0.91
C TYR A 68 4.23 -4.94 -0.26
N LEU A 69 4.18 -3.73 -0.81
CA LEU A 69 3.30 -3.31 -1.90
C LEU A 69 3.92 -2.10 -2.61
N ALA A 70 4.00 -2.14 -3.94
CA ALA A 70 4.56 -1.03 -4.69
C ALA A 70 3.67 0.21 -4.51
N THR A 71 4.30 1.39 -4.39
CA THR A 71 3.59 2.64 -4.14
C THR A 71 2.59 2.98 -5.24
N THR A 72 2.89 2.61 -6.48
CA THR A 72 2.00 2.73 -7.64
C THR A 72 0.72 1.94 -7.47
N ASP A 73 0.82 0.72 -6.95
CA ASP A 73 -0.34 -0.15 -6.78
C ASP A 73 -1.24 0.35 -5.65
N LYS A 74 -0.61 0.87 -4.58
CA LYS A 74 -1.30 1.53 -3.46
C LYS A 74 -2.17 2.70 -3.97
N LEU A 75 -1.60 3.56 -4.81
CA LEU A 75 -2.30 4.70 -5.42
C LEU A 75 -3.41 4.25 -6.38
N LYS A 76 -3.11 3.30 -7.27
CA LYS A 76 -4.10 2.76 -8.21
C LYS A 76 -5.32 2.24 -7.47
N PHE A 77 -5.10 1.52 -6.38
CA PHE A 77 -6.18 0.92 -5.61
C PHE A 77 -7.05 1.95 -4.87
N ILE A 78 -6.44 2.97 -4.26
CA ILE A 78 -7.19 4.08 -3.67
C ILE A 78 -8.06 4.73 -4.74
N SER A 79 -7.49 4.99 -5.92
CA SER A 79 -8.22 5.55 -7.05
C SER A 79 -9.39 4.66 -7.49
N GLU A 80 -9.20 3.34 -7.56
CA GLU A 80 -10.28 2.39 -7.91
C GLU A 80 -11.43 2.42 -6.90
N ILE A 81 -11.13 2.59 -5.62
CA ILE A 81 -12.15 2.69 -4.57
C ILE A 81 -12.87 4.02 -4.62
N THR A 82 -12.14 5.13 -4.72
CA THR A 82 -12.74 6.47 -4.73
C THR A 82 -13.55 6.74 -6.00
N ASN A 83 -13.23 6.05 -7.09
CA ASN A 83 -13.96 6.12 -8.36
C ASN A 83 -15.07 5.06 -8.48
N ASP A 84 -15.28 4.21 -7.48
CA ASP A 84 -16.38 3.26 -7.51
C ASP A 84 -17.74 4.00 -7.47
N PRO A 85 -18.71 3.68 -8.33
CA PRO A 85 -20.02 4.33 -8.32
C PRO A 85 -20.79 4.19 -6.99
N GLN A 86 -20.50 3.15 -6.21
CA GLN A 86 -21.08 2.89 -4.90
C GLN A 86 -20.26 3.52 -3.77
N TYR A 87 -19.14 4.20 -4.09
CA TYR A 87 -18.28 4.81 -3.10
C TYR A 87 -19.06 5.80 -2.24
N SER A 88 -19.02 5.54 -0.94
CA SER A 88 -19.40 6.48 0.10
C SER A 88 -18.36 6.37 1.20
N PRO A 89 -17.79 7.48 1.69
CA PRO A 89 -16.77 7.45 2.74
C PRO A 89 -17.21 6.65 3.96
N ASN A 90 -18.49 6.74 4.37
CA ASN A 90 -18.97 5.99 5.52
C ASN A 90 -19.09 4.46 5.29
N LYS A 91 -19.16 4.01 4.03
CA LYS A 91 -19.31 2.59 3.64
C LYS A 91 -18.04 2.00 3.02
N THR A 92 -16.93 2.73 2.97
CA THR A 92 -15.71 2.31 2.25
C THR A 92 -15.26 0.90 2.64
N MET A 93 -15.16 0.60 3.94
CA MET A 93 -14.71 -0.72 4.41
C MET A 93 -15.69 -1.85 4.05
N ASP A 94 -16.99 -1.57 4.03
CA ASP A 94 -18.02 -2.54 3.63
C ASP A 94 -17.99 -2.85 2.14
N ILE A 95 -17.79 -1.81 1.30
CA ILE A 95 -17.65 -1.97 -0.15
C ILE A 95 -16.41 -2.81 -0.46
N VAL A 96 -15.29 -2.47 0.17
CA VAL A 96 -14.02 -3.22 0.04
C VAL A 96 -14.23 -4.68 0.44
N TYR A 97 -14.90 -4.95 1.56
CA TYR A 97 -15.15 -6.30 2.02
C TYR A 97 -16.15 -7.08 1.15
N SER A 98 -17.17 -6.42 0.58
CA SER A 98 -18.11 -7.07 -0.34
C SER A 98 -17.44 -7.47 -1.64
N LYS A 99 -16.69 -6.54 -2.26
CA LYS A 99 -15.94 -6.81 -3.50
C LYS A 99 -14.97 -7.97 -3.35
N LEU A 100 -14.36 -8.03 -2.18
CA LEU A 100 -13.48 -9.13 -1.80
C LEU A 100 -14.21 -10.47 -1.79
N LYS A 101 -15.34 -10.57 -1.08
CA LYS A 101 -16.17 -11.79 -1.08
C LYS A 101 -16.67 -12.16 -2.47
N ASP A 102 -17.04 -11.18 -3.27
CA ASP A 102 -17.48 -11.39 -4.64
C ASP A 102 -16.34 -11.94 -5.51
N SER A 103 -15.13 -11.39 -5.37
CA SER A 103 -13.93 -11.88 -6.04
C SER A 103 -13.65 -13.34 -5.67
N GLU A 104 -13.65 -13.69 -4.38
CA GLU A 104 -13.47 -15.08 -3.92
C GLU A 104 -14.51 -16.03 -4.51
N SER A 105 -15.77 -15.60 -4.57
CA SER A 105 -16.86 -16.43 -5.09
C SER A 105 -16.71 -16.71 -6.58
N LYS A 106 -16.24 -15.72 -7.35
CA LYS A 106 -15.97 -15.84 -8.78
C LYS A 106 -14.76 -16.72 -9.06
N LEU A 107 -13.73 -16.61 -8.22
CA LEU A 107 -12.48 -17.38 -8.32
C LEU A 107 -12.66 -18.86 -8.03
N LYS A 108 -13.55 -19.24 -7.10
CA LYS A 108 -13.92 -20.65 -6.93
C LYS A 108 -14.47 -21.30 -8.20
N ASN A 109 -15.00 -20.50 -9.13
CA ASN A 109 -15.59 -20.95 -10.38
C ASN A 109 -14.64 -20.81 -11.59
N SER A 110 -13.46 -20.19 -11.44
CA SER A 110 -12.45 -20.06 -12.51
C SER A 110 -11.13 -20.75 -12.11
N LYS A 111 -10.48 -21.48 -13.03
CA LYS A 111 -9.20 -22.16 -12.77
C LYS A 111 -7.98 -21.22 -12.78
N GLU A 112 -8.18 -19.90 -12.81
CA GLU A 112 -7.11 -18.91 -12.96
C GLU A 112 -6.61 -18.40 -11.61
N LYS A 113 -5.67 -19.16 -11.05
CA LYS A 113 -5.04 -18.96 -9.75
C LYS A 113 -4.13 -17.71 -9.65
N SER A 114 -3.78 -17.07 -10.77
CA SER A 114 -2.80 -15.98 -10.81
C SER A 114 -3.41 -14.58 -10.57
N GLU A 115 -4.66 -14.34 -10.96
CA GLU A 115 -5.39 -13.10 -10.65
C GLU A 115 -5.91 -13.10 -9.21
N GLU A 116 -6.27 -14.28 -8.69
CA GLU A 116 -6.69 -14.52 -7.31
C GLU A 116 -5.69 -13.96 -6.29
N ASP A 117 -4.38 -14.12 -6.54
CA ASP A 117 -3.34 -13.69 -5.62
C ASP A 117 -3.15 -12.16 -5.64
N LEU A 118 -3.30 -11.50 -6.79
CA LEU A 118 -3.11 -10.05 -6.91
C LEU A 118 -4.24 -9.27 -6.26
N ILE A 119 -5.49 -9.50 -6.67
CA ILE A 119 -6.66 -8.78 -6.17
C ILE A 119 -6.80 -8.99 -4.66
N SER A 120 -6.75 -10.24 -4.21
CA SER A 120 -6.76 -10.58 -2.79
C SER A 120 -5.64 -9.88 -2.03
N ARG A 121 -4.38 -9.95 -2.49
CA ARG A 121 -3.26 -9.24 -1.83
C ARG A 121 -3.53 -7.75 -1.67
N TYR A 122 -4.15 -7.09 -2.64
CA TYR A 122 -4.45 -5.67 -2.55
C TYR A 122 -5.52 -5.37 -1.50
N TYR A 123 -6.71 -5.98 -1.58
CA TYR A 123 -7.81 -5.71 -0.65
C TYR A 123 -7.44 -6.10 0.80
N TYR A 124 -6.76 -7.24 1.00
CA TYR A 124 -6.36 -7.74 2.32
C TYR A 124 -5.28 -6.90 2.98
N ASN A 125 -4.13 -6.73 2.31
CA ASN A 125 -2.99 -6.05 2.90
C ASN A 125 -3.21 -4.55 2.93
N SER A 126 -3.82 -3.97 1.89
CA SER A 126 -3.80 -2.51 1.76
C SER A 126 -4.87 -1.83 2.62
N ILE A 127 -5.97 -2.53 2.93
CA ILE A 127 -7.11 -1.90 3.59
C ILE A 127 -7.59 -2.62 4.83
N LEU A 128 -8.07 -3.86 4.68
CA LEU A 128 -8.77 -4.51 5.77
C LEU A 128 -7.83 -4.89 6.92
N TYR A 129 -6.58 -5.27 6.62
CA TYR A 129 -5.60 -5.56 7.67
C TYR A 129 -5.19 -4.32 8.48
N PRO A 130 -4.75 -3.19 7.87
CA PRO A 130 -4.51 -1.95 8.60
C PRO A 130 -5.74 -1.46 9.37
N HIS A 131 -6.93 -1.52 8.76
CA HIS A 131 -8.17 -1.18 9.43
C HIS A 131 -8.39 -2.04 10.68
N ASN A 132 -8.38 -3.36 10.57
CA ASN A 132 -8.59 -4.26 11.71
C ASN A 132 -7.56 -4.06 12.83
N LYS A 133 -6.30 -3.76 12.49
CA LYS A 133 -5.25 -3.48 13.48
C LYS A 133 -5.46 -2.16 14.22
N CYS A 134 -6.13 -1.20 13.60
CA CYS A 134 -6.32 0.14 14.15
C CYS A 134 -7.76 0.44 14.58
N SER A 135 -8.74 -0.43 14.27
CA SER A 135 -10.16 -0.18 14.45
C SER A 135 -10.57 0.02 15.91
N SER A 136 -9.84 -0.60 16.84
CA SER A 136 -10.06 -0.45 18.29
C SER A 136 -9.84 0.98 18.79
N ILE A 137 -9.02 1.79 18.10
CA ILE A 137 -8.80 3.21 18.42
C ILE A 137 -10.10 4.01 18.28
N ILE A 138 -10.93 3.64 17.32
CA ILE A 138 -12.15 4.36 16.94
C ILE A 138 -13.43 3.60 17.29
N GLY A 139 -13.32 2.41 17.87
CA GLY A 139 -14.45 1.53 18.16
C GLY A 139 -15.14 0.98 16.91
N ALA A 140 -14.46 0.93 15.76
CA ALA A 140 -15.03 0.43 14.52
C ALA A 140 -15.05 -1.10 14.48
N LYS A 141 -16.04 -1.65 13.76
CA LYS A 141 -16.15 -3.11 13.53
C LYS A 141 -14.91 -3.65 12.81
N GLN A 142 -14.60 -4.91 13.06
CA GLN A 142 -13.55 -5.63 12.34
C GLN A 142 -14.16 -6.57 11.30
N TYR A 143 -13.38 -6.89 10.27
CA TYR A 143 -13.77 -7.77 9.19
C TYR A 143 -13.06 -9.11 9.29
N ASP A 144 -13.76 -10.22 9.08
CA ASP A 144 -13.11 -11.53 9.07
C ASP A 144 -12.26 -11.68 7.81
N ILE A 145 -10.93 -11.63 8.01
CA ILE A 145 -9.90 -11.84 6.98
C ILE A 145 -9.03 -13.07 7.30
N SER A 146 -9.45 -13.92 8.23
CA SER A 146 -8.65 -15.03 8.77
C SER A 146 -8.13 -16.01 7.71
N ARG A 147 -8.95 -16.26 6.69
CA ARG A 147 -8.61 -17.12 5.54
C ARG A 147 -7.41 -16.62 4.72
N HIS A 148 -6.98 -15.37 4.92
CA HIS A 148 -5.93 -14.70 4.15
C HIS A 148 -4.70 -14.39 5.00
N ASN A 149 -4.65 -14.90 6.23
CA ASN A 149 -3.50 -14.71 7.12
C ASN A 149 -2.18 -15.16 6.48
N ASN A 150 -2.18 -16.21 5.65
CA ASN A 150 -0.99 -16.64 4.90
C ASN A 150 -0.45 -15.53 3.98
N ILE A 151 -1.35 -14.90 3.21
CA ILE A 151 -0.99 -13.83 2.26
C ILE A 151 -0.48 -12.59 3.02
N ILE A 152 -1.14 -12.25 4.12
CA ILE A 152 -0.75 -11.13 4.99
C ILE A 152 0.64 -11.39 5.59
N GLN A 153 0.85 -12.59 6.13
CA GLN A 153 2.11 -12.97 6.75
C GLN A 153 3.26 -12.95 5.73
N LYS A 154 3.04 -13.48 4.51
CA LYS A 154 4.02 -13.38 3.41
C LYS A 154 4.39 -11.94 3.06
N SER A 155 3.42 -11.03 3.03
CA SER A 155 3.69 -9.61 2.76
C SER A 155 4.53 -8.97 3.86
N LEU A 156 4.20 -9.24 5.13
CA LEU A 156 4.96 -8.75 6.28
C LEU A 156 6.40 -9.31 6.30
N ASP A 157 6.57 -10.60 6.04
CA ASP A 157 7.89 -11.24 6.04
C ASP A 157 8.75 -10.77 4.86
N SER A 158 8.14 -10.51 3.69
CA SER A 158 8.83 -9.90 2.55
C SER A 158 9.33 -8.50 2.88
N MET A 159 8.50 -7.67 3.54
CA MET A 159 8.90 -6.32 3.95
C MET A 159 10.02 -6.37 4.99
N ARG A 160 9.92 -7.25 6.00
CA ARG A 160 10.98 -7.44 7.01
C ARG A 160 12.31 -7.82 6.36
N SER A 161 12.27 -8.76 5.41
CA SER A 161 13.46 -9.19 4.68
C SER A 161 14.07 -8.05 3.87
N TRP A 162 13.24 -7.26 3.17
CA TRP A 162 13.69 -6.09 2.43
C TRP A 162 14.33 -5.02 3.34
N MET A 163 13.70 -4.72 4.49
CA MET A 163 14.24 -3.77 5.47
C MET A 163 15.59 -4.22 6.04
N MET A 164 15.78 -5.53 6.26
CA MET A 164 17.07 -6.08 6.70
C MET A 164 18.16 -5.90 5.63
N VAL A 165 17.83 -6.14 4.36
CA VAL A 165 18.75 -5.92 3.23
C VAL A 165 19.12 -4.44 3.08
N GLU A 166 18.13 -3.55 3.11
CA GLU A 166 18.34 -2.09 2.99
C GLU A 166 19.22 -1.56 4.14
N LYS A 167 18.96 -2.01 5.38
CA LYS A 167 19.77 -1.64 6.54
C LYS A 167 21.23 -2.11 6.41
N ASN A 168 21.46 -3.31 5.88
CA ASN A 168 22.82 -3.82 5.67
C ASN A 168 23.54 -3.06 4.55
N TYR A 169 22.82 -2.62 3.51
CA TYR A 169 23.38 -1.86 2.40
C TYR A 169 23.76 -0.41 2.79
N ASN A 170 22.99 0.21 3.68
CA ASN A 170 23.24 1.58 4.16
C ASN A 170 24.28 1.68 5.29
N ASN A 171 24.78 0.55 5.80
CA ASN A 171 25.84 0.49 6.82
C ASN A 171 27.21 0.08 6.23
N LEU A 172 27.32 -0.03 4.90
CA LEU A 172 28.55 -0.22 4.13
C LEU A 172 28.93 1.10 3.44
#